data_AF-A0AA88RY85-F1
#
_entry.id   AF-A0AA88RY85-F1
#
_cell.length_a   1.000
_cell.length_b   1.000
_cell.length_c   1.000
_cell.angle_alpha   90.00
_cell.angle_beta   90.00
_cell.angle_gamma   90.00
#
_symmetry.space_group_name_H-M   'P 1'
#
loop_
_entity.id
_entity.type
_entity.pdbx_description
1 polymer ?
#
loop_
_entity_poly.entity_id
_entity_poly.type
_entity_poly.pdbx_seq_one_letter_code
_entity_poly.pdbx_strand_id
1 'polypeptide(L)'
;MDPQPAEDLNLPADIIRNILTRLPAKFLMQFRCVSKRWGAVIDSPEFIKEHLNRSVATGANLHLILRGESGNFYSAKVASLDCVVQLKVEFDARFTLSGSCNGLLLLETGRDEIFLFNPSTRKYKKLPNPLIPDPGYLESTFICYGFGYDPVCDDYKVFLVIEFRDGDDKWIKSETRVYSLKSNSWKCLRDFPYILPYKSVNGVHVKGAVHMVVAFGRENLPLGREIVAFDLGTEEYRTVTKPDYEEKNWLGMIADVLGGCLCLTVFYFEYRVDVWVMKEYGVKESWVKLVTLAPPMVKDYVTLAPIAYSTDGKEVLYQKGITLFWYDLEKQTVRKASVRGLSRFYCAGTCVGSLVPLDSDGETANRKKQREQEGKFGDIKKQQGEEGKICEIKKQLGQEGKVDEIIKQQGEEAKIGEIKKQQGQGGKISEIKKQQGEEGKIAEIEKLQGQEGKISEIKKQQGEEGKIGEIKKQQGEEGKIGEIKKQQGQEGGKISEIKKQQGEEGKIGEIKMQQGQGGKISEIKKQQGEEGQIGEIKKLQGQEGKISEIKKQQGQEGKIGEIKKQQEEEKTNVKKKKKR
;
A
#
# COMPACT_ATOMS: atom_id res chain seq x y z
N MET A 1 -63.69 16.19 16.24
CA MET A 1 -62.31 16.29 16.73
C MET A 1 -61.46 15.55 15.72
N ASP A 2 -60.81 16.30 14.83
CA ASP A 2 -59.77 15.72 13.99
C ASP A 2 -58.63 15.23 14.88
N PRO A 3 -58.04 14.05 14.61
CA PRO A 3 -56.85 13.62 15.33
C PRO A 3 -55.74 14.62 15.03
N GLN A 4 -55.20 15.26 16.07
CA GLN A 4 -53.98 16.04 15.92
C GLN A 4 -52.91 15.15 15.27
N PRO A 5 -52.21 15.63 14.23
CA PRO A 5 -51.04 14.91 13.73
C PRO A 5 -50.07 14.79 14.89
N ALA A 6 -49.62 13.56 15.18
CA ALA A 6 -48.57 13.34 16.16
C ALA A 6 -47.42 14.28 15.83
N GLU A 7 -47.03 15.14 16.78
CA GLU A 7 -45.81 15.93 16.65
C GLU A 7 -44.68 14.96 16.30
N ASP A 8 -44.10 15.12 15.10
CA ASP A 8 -42.92 14.38 14.68
C ASP A 8 -41.81 14.67 15.69
N LEU A 9 -41.66 13.78 16.68
CA LEU A 9 -40.54 13.74 17.61
C LEU A 9 -39.27 13.38 16.82
N ASN A 10 -38.80 14.33 16.02
CA ASN A 10 -37.57 14.20 15.24
C ASN A 10 -36.38 14.32 16.20
N LEU A 11 -35.90 13.16 16.66
CA LEU A 11 -34.64 13.09 17.41
C LEU A 11 -33.51 13.76 16.60
N PRO A 12 -32.64 14.56 17.24
CA PRO A 12 -31.49 15.15 16.57
C PRO A 12 -30.60 14.09 15.90
N ALA A 13 -29.96 14.45 14.79
CA ALA A 13 -29.13 13.54 13.99
C ALA A 13 -28.05 12.83 14.83
N ASP A 14 -27.42 13.58 15.73
CA ASP A 14 -26.33 13.10 16.58
C ASP A 14 -26.82 12.08 17.61
N ILE A 15 -28.05 12.25 18.12
CA ILE A 15 -28.68 11.30 19.04
C ILE A 15 -29.00 10.01 18.31
N ILE A 16 -29.57 10.10 17.09
CA ILE A 16 -29.81 8.91 16.25
C ILE A 16 -28.48 8.20 15.96
N ARG A 17 -27.43 8.93 15.56
CA ARG A 17 -26.10 8.34 15.33
C ARG A 17 -25.56 7.65 16.59
N ASN A 18 -25.68 8.27 17.76
CA ASN A 18 -25.22 7.70 19.03
C ASN A 18 -26.00 6.43 19.44
N ILE A 19 -27.29 6.38 19.14
CA ILE A 19 -28.12 5.19 19.35
C ILE A 19 -27.69 4.08 18.38
N LEU A 20 -27.61 4.39 17.09
CA LEU A 20 -27.25 3.41 16.05
C LEU A 20 -25.85 2.84 16.28
N THR A 21 -24.86 3.64 16.69
CA THR A 21 -23.50 3.14 16.97
C THR A 21 -23.45 2.12 18.11
N ARG A 22 -24.44 2.09 19.00
CA ARG A 22 -24.54 1.12 20.11
C ARG A 22 -25.14 -0.23 19.69
N LEU A 23 -25.77 -0.30 18.53
CA LEU A 23 -26.51 -1.48 18.10
C LEU A 23 -25.59 -2.52 17.45
N PRO A 24 -25.87 -3.83 17.63
CA PRO A 24 -25.19 -4.89 16.89
C PRO A 24 -25.32 -4.70 15.36
N ALA A 25 -24.24 -5.00 14.63
CA ALA A 25 -24.18 -4.86 13.17
C ALA A 25 -25.34 -5.56 12.44
N LYS A 26 -25.79 -6.72 12.95
CA LYS A 26 -26.95 -7.45 12.42
C LYS A 26 -28.23 -6.61 12.38
N PHE A 27 -28.52 -5.85 13.45
CA PHE A 27 -29.71 -5.00 13.48
C PHE A 27 -29.55 -3.77 12.61
N LEU A 28 -28.34 -3.21 12.54
CA LEU A 28 -28.04 -2.10 11.64
C LEU A 28 -28.31 -2.47 10.18
N MET A 29 -27.97 -3.70 9.75
CA MET A 29 -28.31 -4.18 8.40
C MET A 29 -29.82 -4.18 8.14
N GLN A 30 -30.66 -4.48 9.13
CA GLN A 30 -32.12 -4.42 9.00
C GLN A 30 -32.63 -2.97 9.03
N PHE A 31 -32.01 -2.13 9.84
CA PHE A 31 -32.41 -0.74 10.05
C PHE A 31 -32.10 0.17 8.85
N ARG A 32 -31.21 -0.24 7.95
CA ARG A 32 -31.05 0.38 6.62
C ARG A 32 -32.38 0.50 5.87
N CYS A 33 -33.28 -0.47 6.04
CA CYS A 33 -34.57 -0.51 5.35
C CYS A 33 -35.66 0.34 6.01
N VAL A 34 -35.43 0.84 7.23
CA VAL A 34 -36.44 1.60 8.00
C VAL A 34 -36.62 3.01 7.42
N SER A 35 -35.54 3.68 7.04
CA SER A 35 -35.60 4.97 6.35
C SER A 35 -34.34 5.24 5.52
N LYS A 36 -34.48 6.03 4.46
CA LYS A 36 -33.34 6.47 3.63
C LYS A 36 -32.28 7.22 4.44
N ARG A 37 -32.70 8.02 5.43
CA ARG A 37 -31.81 8.77 6.32
C ARG A 37 -30.97 7.83 7.17
N TRP A 38 -31.58 6.80 7.75
CA TRP A 38 -30.87 5.81 8.57
C TRP A 38 -29.92 4.98 7.72
N GLY A 39 -30.37 4.53 6.54
CA GLY A 39 -29.50 3.87 5.56
C GLY A 39 -28.25 4.70 5.25
N ALA A 40 -28.41 5.98 4.89
CA ALA A 40 -27.30 6.87 4.59
C ALA A 40 -26.31 7.06 5.76
N VAL A 41 -26.80 7.14 6.99
CA VAL A 41 -25.93 7.21 8.19
C VAL A 41 -25.16 5.90 8.35
N ILE A 42 -25.85 4.76 8.29
CA ILE A 42 -25.26 3.43 8.51
C ILE A 42 -24.22 3.09 7.43
N ASP A 43 -24.44 3.55 6.20
CA ASP A 43 -23.56 3.32 5.05
C ASP A 43 -22.39 4.31 4.97
N SER A 44 -22.39 5.38 5.78
CA SER A 44 -21.30 6.35 5.79
C SER A 44 -19.99 5.75 6.33
N PRO A 45 -18.83 6.00 5.67
CA PRO A 45 -17.54 5.50 6.12
C PRO A 45 -17.20 5.89 7.56
N GLU A 46 -17.56 7.11 7.96
CA GLU A 46 -17.32 7.63 9.30
C GLU A 46 -18.11 6.86 10.35
N PHE A 47 -19.36 6.51 10.06
CA PHE A 47 -20.18 5.70 10.96
C PHE A 47 -19.65 4.28 11.07
N ILE A 48 -19.28 3.66 9.94
CA ILE A 48 -18.73 2.29 9.93
C ILE A 48 -17.45 2.23 10.79
N LYS A 49 -16.56 3.22 10.66
CA LYS A 49 -15.34 3.32 11.48
C LYS A 49 -15.65 3.55 12.95
N GLU A 50 -16.58 4.45 13.27
CA GLU A 50 -17.00 4.71 14.66
C GLU A 50 -17.63 3.47 15.32
N HIS A 51 -18.55 2.81 14.61
CA HIS A 51 -19.21 1.58 15.03
C HIS A 51 -18.21 0.44 15.27
N LEU A 52 -17.26 0.25 14.35
CA LEU A 52 -16.20 -0.74 14.48
C LEU A 52 -15.32 -0.45 15.70
N ASN A 53 -14.82 0.78 15.85
CA ASN A 53 -13.97 1.18 16.97
C ASN A 53 -14.66 0.92 18.31
N ARG A 54 -15.95 1.27 18.39
CA ARG A 54 -16.77 0.99 19.59
C ARG A 54 -16.91 -0.51 19.84
N SER A 55 -17.15 -1.30 18.79
CA SER A 55 -17.35 -2.74 18.92
C SER A 55 -16.07 -3.44 19.39
N VAL A 56 -14.91 -3.00 18.91
CA VAL A 56 -13.59 -3.47 19.37
C VAL A 56 -13.33 -3.03 20.81
N ALA A 57 -13.58 -1.77 21.16
CA ALA A 57 -13.29 -1.24 22.51
C ALA A 57 -14.18 -1.85 23.62
N THR A 58 -15.44 -2.15 23.31
CA THR A 58 -16.40 -2.66 24.29
C THR A 58 -16.46 -4.18 24.37
N GLY A 59 -16.00 -4.89 23.33
CA GLY A 59 -16.15 -6.34 23.22
C GLY A 59 -17.61 -6.84 23.15
N ALA A 60 -18.60 -5.93 23.14
CA ALA A 60 -20.01 -6.22 23.36
C ALA A 60 -20.68 -7.05 22.24
N ASN A 61 -19.99 -7.27 21.12
CA ASN A 61 -20.43 -8.07 19.98
C ASN A 61 -19.31 -8.98 19.48
N LEU A 62 -18.55 -9.59 20.40
CA LEU A 62 -17.58 -10.61 20.05
C LEU A 62 -18.28 -11.95 19.80
N HIS A 63 -18.13 -12.45 18.58
CA HIS A 63 -18.66 -13.72 18.15
C HIS A 63 -17.55 -14.75 18.06
N LEU A 64 -17.87 -15.96 18.49
CA LEU A 64 -17.12 -17.16 18.21
C LEU A 64 -17.55 -17.66 16.82
N ILE A 65 -16.59 -17.86 15.94
CA ILE A 65 -16.77 -18.46 14.62
C ILE A 65 -16.23 -19.89 14.68
N LEU A 66 -17.08 -20.84 14.31
CA LEU A 66 -16.81 -22.27 14.43
C LEU A 66 -17.00 -22.94 13.08
N ARG A 67 -16.07 -23.81 12.71
CA ARG A 67 -16.24 -24.70 11.55
C ARG A 67 -16.75 -26.06 12.01
N GLY A 68 -18.00 -26.38 11.69
CA GLY A 68 -18.60 -27.66 12.02
C GLY A 68 -18.08 -28.81 11.15
N GLU A 69 -18.45 -30.04 11.51
CA GLU A 69 -18.03 -31.27 10.82
C GLU A 69 -18.47 -31.34 9.36
N SER A 70 -19.65 -30.79 9.05
CA SER A 70 -20.19 -30.68 7.69
C SER A 70 -19.47 -29.66 6.80
N GLY A 71 -18.43 -28.99 7.32
CA GLY A 71 -17.73 -27.91 6.62
C GLY A 71 -18.41 -26.54 6.74
N ASN A 72 -19.63 -26.48 7.28
CA ASN A 72 -20.36 -25.25 7.49
C ASN A 72 -19.76 -24.39 8.60
N PHE A 73 -19.85 -23.07 8.44
CA PHE A 73 -19.49 -22.12 9.49
C PHE A 73 -20.69 -21.77 10.37
N TYR A 74 -20.41 -21.54 11.64
CA TYR A 74 -21.37 -21.17 12.65
C TYR A 74 -20.85 -19.97 13.44
N SER A 75 -21.76 -19.08 13.83
CA SER A 75 -21.46 -17.97 14.74
C SER A 75 -22.22 -18.15 16.04
N ALA A 76 -21.54 -17.99 17.18
CA ALA A 76 -22.15 -17.94 18.51
C ALA A 76 -21.64 -16.70 19.25
N LYS A 77 -22.39 -16.16 20.22
CA LYS A 77 -21.86 -15.12 21.11
C LYS A 77 -20.87 -15.76 22.07
N VAL A 78 -19.67 -15.18 22.24
CA VAL A 78 -18.67 -15.71 23.18
C VAL A 78 -19.21 -15.75 24.61
N ALA A 79 -19.93 -14.69 25.02
CA ALA A 79 -20.44 -14.54 26.39
C ALA A 79 -21.41 -15.65 26.84
N SER A 80 -22.20 -16.22 25.94
CA SER A 80 -23.25 -17.20 26.29
C SER A 80 -23.10 -18.55 25.60
N LEU A 81 -22.44 -18.63 24.45
CA LEU A 81 -22.34 -19.83 23.60
C LEU A 81 -23.69 -20.41 23.13
N ASP A 82 -24.79 -19.64 23.26
CA ASP A 82 -26.17 -20.12 23.05
C ASP A 82 -26.83 -19.67 21.73
N CYS A 83 -26.20 -18.76 20.99
CA CYS A 83 -26.79 -18.13 19.80
C CYS A 83 -26.18 -18.65 18.49
N VAL A 84 -26.19 -19.97 18.29
CA VAL A 84 -25.61 -20.58 17.07
C VAL A 84 -26.44 -20.23 15.85
N VAL A 85 -25.82 -19.50 14.94
CA VAL A 85 -26.37 -19.20 13.61
C VAL A 85 -25.44 -19.80 12.58
N GLN A 86 -25.97 -20.69 11.74
CA GLN A 86 -25.23 -21.15 10.57
C GLN A 86 -24.99 -19.95 9.64
N LEU A 87 -23.73 -19.66 9.38
CA LEU A 87 -23.30 -18.73 8.36
C LEU A 87 -23.43 -19.49 7.04
N LYS A 88 -24.62 -19.42 6.43
CA LYS A 88 -24.82 -19.94 5.09
C LYS A 88 -23.92 -19.14 4.16
N VAL A 89 -22.86 -19.80 3.70
CA VAL A 89 -22.05 -19.28 2.62
C VAL A 89 -22.15 -20.31 1.51
N GLU A 90 -22.47 -19.84 0.31
CA GLU A 90 -22.57 -20.67 -0.89
C GLU A 90 -21.16 -21.00 -1.38
N PHE A 91 -20.45 -21.80 -0.59
CA PHE A 91 -19.19 -22.35 -1.01
C PHE A 91 -19.33 -23.84 -1.25
N ASP A 92 -18.81 -24.30 -2.39
CA ASP A 92 -18.73 -25.71 -2.75
C ASP A 92 -17.52 -26.42 -2.10
N ALA A 93 -16.68 -25.66 -1.37
CA ALA A 93 -15.41 -26.13 -0.83
C ALA A 93 -15.32 -26.09 0.71
N ARG A 94 -14.37 -26.87 1.24
CA ARG A 94 -14.09 -27.02 2.67
C ARG A 94 -13.01 -26.01 3.11
N PHE A 95 -13.42 -24.86 3.62
CA PHE A 95 -12.50 -23.78 4.03
C PHE A 95 -11.94 -23.96 5.45
N THR A 96 -10.73 -23.47 5.65
CA THR A 96 -10.10 -23.21 6.95
C THR A 96 -10.24 -21.73 7.31
N LEU A 97 -10.42 -21.44 8.59
CA LEU A 97 -10.36 -20.08 9.12
C LEU A 97 -8.89 -19.74 9.42
N SER A 98 -8.31 -18.79 8.69
CA SER A 98 -6.89 -18.45 8.81
C SER A 98 -6.61 -17.12 9.49
N GLY A 99 -7.63 -16.28 9.71
CA GLY A 99 -7.47 -15.07 10.49
C GLY A 99 -8.75 -14.25 10.59
N SER A 100 -8.76 -13.29 11.52
CA SER A 100 -9.80 -12.26 11.60
C SER A 100 -9.18 -10.90 11.86
N CYS A 101 -9.75 -9.87 11.24
CA CYS A 101 -9.39 -8.49 11.50
C CYS A 101 -10.61 -7.59 11.30
N ASN A 102 -10.94 -6.76 12.28
CA ASN A 102 -12.02 -5.76 12.20
C ASN A 102 -13.39 -6.33 11.75
N GLY A 103 -13.69 -7.57 12.14
CA GLY A 103 -14.94 -8.25 11.78
C GLY A 103 -14.97 -8.88 10.39
N LEU A 104 -13.85 -8.81 9.67
CA LEU A 104 -13.62 -9.61 8.47
C LEU A 104 -12.89 -10.90 8.84
N LEU A 105 -13.13 -11.96 8.08
CA LEU A 105 -12.49 -13.27 8.18
C LEU A 105 -11.67 -13.54 6.93
N LEU A 106 -10.49 -14.14 7.10
CA LEU A 106 -9.74 -14.78 6.03
C LEU A 106 -10.07 -16.27 6.01
N LEU A 107 -10.62 -16.75 4.90
CA LEU A 107 -10.96 -18.15 4.67
C LEU A 107 -10.14 -18.68 3.49
N GLU A 108 -9.64 -19.91 3.59
CA GLU A 108 -8.79 -20.51 2.55
C GLU A 108 -9.03 -22.01 2.38
N THR A 109 -8.80 -22.56 1.19
CA THR A 109 -8.97 -24.00 0.88
C THR A 109 -7.66 -24.80 0.81
N GLY A 110 -6.55 -24.23 1.25
CA GLY A 110 -5.20 -24.78 1.19
C GLY A 110 -4.33 -23.99 0.21
N ARG A 111 -4.50 -24.23 -1.09
CA ARG A 111 -3.69 -23.57 -2.13
C ARG A 111 -4.50 -22.84 -3.21
N ASP A 112 -5.78 -23.17 -3.32
CA ASP A 112 -6.53 -22.84 -4.53
C ASP A 112 -7.31 -21.53 -4.41
N GLU A 113 -7.99 -21.36 -3.28
CA GLU A 113 -8.93 -20.25 -3.11
C GLU A 113 -8.78 -19.57 -1.76
N ILE A 114 -8.77 -18.24 -1.81
CA ILE A 114 -8.72 -17.37 -0.65
C ILE A 114 -9.91 -16.42 -0.73
N PHE A 115 -10.61 -16.26 0.39
CA PHE A 115 -11.78 -15.40 0.51
C PHE A 115 -11.66 -14.48 1.72
N LEU A 116 -12.14 -13.27 1.54
CA LEU A 116 -12.52 -12.42 2.64
C LEU A 116 -14.03 -12.54 2.86
N PHE A 117 -14.45 -12.67 4.12
CA PHE A 117 -15.85 -12.82 4.46
C PHE A 117 -16.23 -11.92 5.63
N ASN A 118 -17.36 -11.21 5.52
CA ASN A 118 -17.95 -10.45 6.62
C ASN A 118 -19.20 -11.21 7.11
N PRO A 119 -19.16 -11.86 8.30
CA PRO A 119 -20.30 -12.61 8.83
C PRO A 119 -21.53 -11.75 9.14
N SER A 120 -21.35 -10.45 9.43
CA SER A 120 -22.43 -9.55 9.83
C SER A 120 -23.23 -9.06 8.62
N THR A 121 -22.54 -8.75 7.52
CA THR A 121 -23.17 -8.32 6.26
C THR A 121 -23.48 -9.49 5.33
N ARG A 122 -22.91 -10.67 5.61
CA ARG A 122 -22.96 -11.89 4.78
C ARG A 122 -22.36 -11.73 3.39
N LYS A 123 -21.60 -10.67 3.16
CA LYS A 123 -20.85 -10.46 1.93
C LYS A 123 -19.52 -11.20 2.01
N TYR A 124 -19.08 -11.75 0.88
CA TYR A 124 -17.75 -12.32 0.73
C TYR A 124 -17.10 -11.80 -0.56
N LYS A 125 -15.78 -11.90 -0.64
CA LYS A 125 -14.98 -11.58 -1.82
C LYS A 125 -13.97 -12.68 -2.05
N LYS A 126 -14.03 -13.34 -3.20
CA LYS A 126 -12.96 -14.22 -3.68
C LYS A 126 -11.77 -13.37 -4.10
N LEU A 127 -10.59 -13.68 -3.58
CA LEU A 127 -9.36 -13.02 -3.99
C LEU A 127 -8.86 -13.64 -5.30
N PRO A 128 -8.15 -12.86 -6.14
CA PRO A 128 -7.41 -13.44 -7.27
C PRO A 128 -6.51 -14.57 -6.79
N ASN A 129 -6.34 -15.64 -7.59
CA ASN A 129 -5.45 -16.73 -7.20
C ASN A 129 -4.03 -16.15 -7.02
N PRO A 130 -3.38 -16.36 -5.86
CA PRO A 130 -2.02 -15.88 -5.65
C PRO A 130 -1.02 -16.47 -6.64
N LEU A 131 -1.34 -17.56 -7.36
CA LEU A 131 -0.49 -18.37 -8.25
C LEU A 131 0.62 -19.12 -7.50
N ILE A 132 0.25 -19.82 -6.42
CA ILE A 132 1.19 -20.65 -5.65
C ILE A 132 1.68 -21.77 -6.58
N PRO A 133 3.00 -21.86 -6.87
CA PRO A 133 3.55 -22.94 -7.66
C PRO A 133 3.24 -24.30 -7.03
N ASP A 134 2.94 -25.29 -7.88
CA ASP A 134 2.89 -26.68 -7.46
C ASP A 134 4.33 -27.15 -7.18
N PRO A 135 4.65 -27.62 -5.96
CA PRO A 135 5.97 -28.16 -5.62
C PRO A 135 6.35 -29.39 -6.45
N GLY A 136 5.38 -30.06 -7.10
CA GLY A 136 5.62 -31.33 -7.77
C GLY A 136 5.77 -32.49 -6.76
N TYR A 137 6.07 -33.69 -7.27
CA TYR A 137 5.93 -34.94 -6.50
C TYR A 137 6.94 -35.15 -5.37
N LEU A 138 8.07 -34.44 -5.35
CA LEU A 138 9.18 -34.67 -4.41
C LEU A 138 9.43 -33.50 -3.45
N GLU A 139 8.61 -32.45 -3.50
CA GLU A 139 8.79 -31.25 -2.68
C GLU A 139 7.57 -31.05 -1.75
N SER A 140 7.81 -30.43 -0.60
CA SER A 140 6.76 -30.04 0.34
C SER A 140 6.63 -28.51 0.40
N THR A 141 5.44 -28.01 0.74
CA THR A 141 5.20 -26.56 0.89
C THR A 141 4.63 -26.26 2.25
N PHE A 142 5.24 -25.30 2.92
CA PHE A 142 4.79 -24.75 4.18
C PHE A 142 4.17 -23.38 3.85
N ILE A 143 2.95 -23.15 4.36
CA ILE A 143 2.21 -21.93 4.05
C ILE A 143 1.82 -21.24 5.35
N CYS A 144 2.15 -19.95 5.44
CA CYS A 144 1.72 -19.07 6.51
C CYS A 144 0.81 -17.99 5.95
N TYR A 145 -0.45 -18.00 6.38
CA TYR A 145 -1.42 -16.94 6.08
C TYR A 145 -1.45 -15.90 7.18
N GLY A 146 -1.46 -14.64 6.81
CA GLY A 146 -1.71 -13.52 7.72
C GLY A 146 -2.78 -12.61 7.15
N PHE A 147 -3.62 -12.05 8.01
CA PHE A 147 -4.64 -11.09 7.59
C PHE A 147 -4.72 -9.94 8.58
N GLY A 148 -4.69 -8.71 8.08
CA GLY A 148 -4.75 -7.54 8.94
C GLY A 148 -5.11 -6.26 8.22
N TYR A 149 -5.27 -5.22 9.03
CA TYR A 149 -5.52 -3.86 8.59
C TYR A 149 -4.25 -3.02 8.72
N ASP A 150 -3.88 -2.34 7.64
CA ASP A 150 -2.86 -1.31 7.54
C ASP A 150 -3.52 0.05 7.85
N PRO A 151 -3.29 0.63 9.03
CA PRO A 151 -3.88 1.92 9.39
C PRO A 151 -3.27 3.11 8.66
N VAL A 152 -2.09 2.96 8.04
CA VAL A 152 -1.38 4.03 7.32
C VAL A 152 -1.98 4.22 5.95
N CYS A 153 -2.13 3.12 5.18
CA CYS A 153 -2.78 3.16 3.87
C CYS A 153 -4.30 2.98 3.95
N ASP A 154 -4.85 2.77 5.15
CA ASP A 154 -6.26 2.47 5.41
C ASP A 154 -6.73 1.25 4.58
N ASP A 155 -5.93 0.20 4.54
CA ASP A 155 -6.14 -0.94 3.65
C ASP A 155 -6.21 -2.26 4.41
N TYR A 156 -6.96 -3.21 3.87
CA TYR A 156 -6.93 -4.59 4.35
C TYR A 156 -5.97 -5.38 3.48
N LYS A 157 -5.01 -6.02 4.12
CA LYS A 157 -3.97 -6.78 3.44
C LYS A 157 -3.98 -8.24 3.86
N VAL A 158 -3.77 -9.12 2.88
CA VAL A 158 -3.49 -10.54 3.14
C VAL A 158 -2.01 -10.76 2.89
N PHE A 159 -1.33 -11.28 3.88
CA PHE A 159 0.07 -11.66 3.87
C PHE A 159 0.17 -13.17 3.67
N LEU A 160 1.09 -13.60 2.83
CA LEU A 160 1.31 -15.00 2.52
C LEU A 160 2.81 -15.27 2.46
N VAL A 161 3.30 -16.20 3.26
CA VAL A 161 4.64 -16.79 3.10
C VAL A 161 4.49 -18.21 2.60
N ILE A 162 5.20 -18.51 1.53
CA ILE A 162 5.25 -19.82 0.90
C ILE A 162 6.70 -20.28 1.00
N GLU A 163 6.93 -21.37 1.71
CA GLU A 163 8.24 -21.97 1.86
C GLU A 163 8.25 -23.33 1.14
N PHE A 164 9.23 -23.52 0.27
CA PHE A 164 9.44 -24.73 -0.51
C PHE A 164 10.55 -25.56 0.14
N ARG A 165 10.31 -26.86 0.24
CA ARG A 165 11.25 -27.82 0.82
C ARG A 165 11.42 -29.03 -0.07
N ASP A 166 12.59 -29.64 -0.02
CA ASP A 166 12.86 -30.90 -0.72
C ASP A 166 12.22 -32.10 -0.03
N GLY A 167 12.44 -33.30 -0.59
CA GLY A 167 11.89 -34.55 -0.06
C GLY A 167 12.42 -34.95 1.32
N ASP A 168 13.51 -34.34 1.78
CA ASP A 168 14.07 -34.50 3.12
C ASP A 168 13.55 -33.42 4.09
N ASP A 169 12.52 -32.65 3.70
CA ASP A 169 12.01 -31.48 4.42
C ASP A 169 13.08 -30.40 4.70
N LYS A 170 14.12 -30.30 3.85
CA LYS A 170 15.11 -29.21 3.89
C LYS A 170 14.62 -28.01 3.11
N TRP A 171 14.88 -26.83 3.64
CA TRP A 171 14.52 -25.56 3.03
C TRP A 171 15.22 -25.35 1.66
N ILE A 172 14.45 -24.97 0.63
CA ILE A 172 14.95 -24.63 -0.72
C ILE A 172 14.88 -23.11 -0.92
N LYS A 173 13.68 -22.54 -0.80
CA LYS A 173 13.41 -21.11 -1.00
C LYS A 173 12.12 -20.70 -0.30
N SER A 174 11.96 -19.40 -0.04
CA SER A 174 10.72 -18.84 0.49
C SER A 174 10.31 -17.57 -0.24
N GLU A 175 9.03 -17.46 -0.57
CA GLU A 175 8.43 -16.31 -1.24
C GLU A 175 7.42 -15.63 -0.33
N THR A 176 7.39 -14.30 -0.37
CA THR A 176 6.39 -13.50 0.34
C THR A 176 5.46 -12.83 -0.67
N ARG A 177 4.15 -12.94 -0.47
CA ARG A 177 3.15 -12.25 -1.29
C ARG A 177 2.20 -11.46 -0.39
N VAL A 178 1.86 -10.26 -0.83
CA VAL A 178 0.92 -9.38 -0.13
C VAL A 178 -0.18 -8.98 -1.09
N TYR A 179 -1.42 -9.27 -0.73
CA TYR A 179 -2.60 -8.78 -1.41
C TYR A 179 -3.07 -7.49 -0.75
N SER A 180 -3.46 -6.52 -1.57
CA SER A 180 -4.16 -5.31 -1.12
C SER A 180 -5.62 -5.36 -1.57
N LEU A 181 -6.55 -5.16 -0.62
CA LEU A 181 -7.97 -5.09 -0.92
C LEU A 181 -8.29 -3.85 -1.77
N LYS A 182 -7.65 -2.71 -1.48
CA LYS A 182 -7.82 -1.45 -2.22
C LYS A 182 -7.36 -1.52 -3.68
N SER A 183 -6.25 -2.20 -3.97
CA SER A 183 -5.77 -2.39 -5.35
C SER A 183 -6.36 -3.63 -6.02
N ASN A 184 -6.92 -4.55 -5.23
CA ASN A 184 -7.39 -5.86 -5.67
C ASN A 184 -6.30 -6.65 -6.41
N SER A 185 -5.05 -6.57 -5.95
CA SER A 185 -3.91 -7.21 -6.60
C SER A 185 -2.93 -7.78 -5.59
N TRP A 186 -2.24 -8.84 -6.02
CA TRP A 186 -1.09 -9.39 -5.32
C TRP A 186 0.18 -8.66 -5.72
N LYS A 187 1.07 -8.48 -4.75
CA LYS A 187 2.44 -8.02 -4.93
C LYS A 187 3.36 -9.08 -4.36
N CYS A 188 4.35 -9.50 -5.15
CA CYS A 188 5.43 -10.34 -4.66
C CYS A 188 6.49 -9.45 -4.00
N LEU A 189 6.94 -9.82 -2.80
CA LEU A 189 8.04 -9.17 -2.09
C LEU A 189 9.29 -10.07 -2.17
N ARG A 190 10.45 -9.48 -1.86
CA ARG A 190 11.72 -10.24 -1.79
C ARG A 190 11.67 -11.30 -0.68
N ASP A 191 12.64 -12.20 -0.72
CA ASP A 191 12.73 -13.44 0.06
C ASP A 191 12.38 -13.29 1.55
N PHE A 192 11.63 -14.26 2.07
CA PHE A 192 11.37 -14.39 3.51
C PHE A 192 12.66 -14.88 4.20
N PRO A 193 13.24 -14.11 5.13
CA PRO A 193 14.58 -14.42 5.61
C PRO A 193 14.63 -15.54 6.65
N TYR A 194 13.48 -16.02 7.13
CA TYR A 194 13.35 -17.00 8.21
C TYR A 194 12.81 -18.35 7.70
N ILE A 195 12.73 -19.33 8.60
CA ILE A 195 12.13 -20.64 8.32
C ILE A 195 10.81 -20.79 9.06
N LEU A 196 9.81 -21.33 8.38
CA LEU A 196 8.53 -21.70 9.00
C LEU A 196 8.69 -23.00 9.82
N PRO A 197 8.48 -22.97 11.15
CA PRO A 197 8.72 -24.14 11.98
C PRO A 197 7.63 -25.22 11.82
N TYR A 198 6.47 -24.90 11.24
CA TYR A 198 5.37 -25.84 11.06
C TYR A 198 4.66 -25.65 9.72
N LYS A 199 4.10 -26.75 9.18
CA LYS A 199 3.46 -26.79 7.84
C LYS A 199 2.30 -25.80 7.66
N SER A 200 1.59 -25.51 8.75
CA SER A 200 0.41 -24.64 8.74
C SER A 200 0.35 -23.83 10.03
N VAL A 201 0.94 -22.63 10.03
CA VAL A 201 0.76 -21.64 11.11
C VAL A 201 0.29 -20.35 10.48
N ASN A 202 -0.78 -19.79 11.04
CA ASN A 202 -1.24 -18.49 10.61
C ASN A 202 -0.54 -17.39 11.41
N GLY A 203 -0.18 -16.32 10.72
CA GLY A 203 0.25 -15.08 11.32
C GLY A 203 -0.95 -14.33 11.91
N VAL A 204 -0.73 -13.69 13.06
CA VAL A 204 -1.78 -13.02 13.83
C VAL A 204 -1.62 -11.51 13.83
N HIS A 205 -2.71 -10.79 13.58
CA HIS A 205 -2.68 -9.33 13.49
C HIS A 205 -2.80 -8.67 14.85
N VAL A 206 -1.82 -7.81 15.16
CA VAL A 206 -1.83 -6.93 16.32
C VAL A 206 -1.21 -5.59 15.91
N LYS A 207 -1.90 -4.48 16.21
CA LYS A 207 -1.37 -3.12 16.04
C LYS A 207 -0.77 -2.81 14.65
N GLY A 208 -1.40 -3.28 13.59
CA GLY A 208 -0.99 -2.99 12.20
C GLY A 208 0.08 -3.92 11.62
N ALA A 209 0.52 -4.92 12.39
CA ALA A 209 1.49 -5.91 11.93
C ALA A 209 0.97 -7.34 12.11
N VAL A 210 1.44 -8.25 11.26
CA VAL A 210 1.17 -9.69 11.33
C VAL A 210 2.35 -10.39 12.01
N HIS A 211 2.09 -11.11 13.08
CA HIS A 211 3.09 -11.77 13.92
C HIS A 211 3.09 -13.27 13.69
N MET A 212 4.26 -13.86 13.55
CA MET A 212 4.42 -15.29 13.33
C MET A 212 5.62 -15.82 14.11
N VAL A 213 5.52 -17.08 14.53
CA VAL A 213 6.63 -17.82 15.14
C VAL A 213 7.50 -18.37 14.01
N VAL A 214 8.80 -18.08 14.07
CA VAL A 214 9.78 -18.51 13.08
C VAL A 214 10.96 -19.24 13.73
N ALA A 215 11.70 -20.00 12.94
CA ALA A 215 12.95 -20.63 13.35
C ALA A 215 14.17 -19.88 12.77
N PHE A 216 15.27 -19.86 13.54
CA PHE A 216 16.58 -19.37 13.10
C PHE A 216 17.51 -20.55 12.77
N GLY A 217 18.34 -20.40 11.73
CA GLY A 217 19.35 -21.39 11.33
C GLY A 217 18.99 -22.06 10.00
N ARG A 218 19.66 -21.64 8.91
CA ARG A 218 19.50 -22.23 7.57
C ARG A 218 20.32 -23.50 7.35
N GLU A 219 21.16 -23.86 8.32
CA GLU A 219 22.01 -25.04 8.27
C GLU A 219 22.00 -25.72 9.65
N ASN A 220 21.43 -26.93 9.69
CA ASN A 220 21.43 -27.91 10.78
C ASN A 220 21.06 -27.44 12.22
N LEU A 221 19.85 -27.90 12.62
CA LEU A 221 19.20 -27.91 13.94
C LEU A 221 18.79 -26.55 14.53
N PRO A 222 17.54 -26.08 14.32
CA PRO A 222 17.06 -24.85 14.92
C PRO A 222 16.46 -25.12 16.32
N LEU A 223 17.25 -24.96 17.38
CA LEU A 223 16.75 -25.00 18.76
C LEU A 223 16.10 -23.69 19.21
N GLY A 224 16.27 -22.58 18.46
CA GLY A 224 15.64 -21.30 18.76
C GLY A 224 14.28 -21.10 18.06
N ARG A 225 13.36 -20.42 18.73
CA ARG A 225 12.16 -19.82 18.11
C ARG A 225 12.14 -18.34 18.39
N GLU A 226 11.82 -17.58 17.36
CA GLU A 226 11.67 -16.13 17.42
C GLU A 226 10.27 -15.72 16.97
N ILE A 227 9.89 -14.51 17.35
CA ILE A 227 8.64 -13.89 16.88
C ILE A 227 9.03 -12.81 15.90
N VAL A 228 8.49 -12.90 14.69
CA VAL A 228 8.69 -11.89 13.66
C VAL A 228 7.35 -11.22 13.37
N ALA A 229 7.39 -9.90 13.30
CA ALA A 229 6.30 -9.08 12.82
C ALA A 229 6.59 -8.63 11.38
N PHE A 230 5.63 -8.80 10.50
CA PHE A 230 5.58 -8.12 9.20
C PHE A 230 4.67 -6.89 9.34
N ASP A 231 5.25 -5.70 9.21
CA ASP A 231 4.51 -4.44 9.27
C ASP A 231 3.72 -4.25 7.97
N LEU A 232 2.40 -4.15 8.06
CA LEU A 232 1.56 -4.05 6.86
C LEU A 232 1.68 -2.70 6.16
N GLY A 233 2.10 -1.65 6.86
CA GLY A 233 2.26 -0.30 6.32
C GLY A 233 3.60 -0.12 5.60
N THR A 234 4.71 -0.51 6.24
CA THR A 234 6.04 -0.40 5.64
C THR A 234 6.39 -1.58 4.74
N GLU A 235 5.70 -2.71 4.89
CA GLU A 235 5.99 -4.00 4.22
C GLU A 235 7.39 -4.54 4.58
N GLU A 236 7.82 -4.34 5.83
CA GLU A 236 9.12 -4.77 6.35
C GLU A 236 8.98 -5.74 7.53
N TYR A 237 9.99 -6.61 7.68
CA TYR A 237 10.10 -7.55 8.78
C TYR A 237 10.85 -6.93 9.96
N ARG A 238 10.39 -7.21 11.18
CA ARG A 238 11.13 -6.91 12.41
C ARG A 238 10.94 -8.00 13.46
N THR A 239 11.97 -8.24 14.24
CA THR A 239 11.89 -9.13 15.40
C THR A 239 11.06 -8.48 16.51
N VAL A 240 10.28 -9.30 17.21
CA VAL A 240 9.51 -8.91 18.39
C VAL A 240 10.07 -9.66 19.59
N THR A 241 10.18 -8.96 20.72
CA THR A 241 10.66 -9.54 21.97
C THR A 241 9.76 -10.69 22.44
N LYS A 242 10.38 -11.80 22.85
CA LYS A 242 9.70 -12.97 23.45
C LYS A 242 9.74 -12.92 24.99
N PRO A 243 8.80 -13.59 25.70
CA PRO A 243 8.87 -13.73 27.15
C PRO A 243 10.06 -14.61 27.56
N ASP A 244 10.50 -14.47 28.81
CA ASP A 244 11.51 -15.35 29.39
C ASP A 244 10.84 -16.66 29.86
N TYR A 245 10.70 -17.60 28.91
CA TYR A 245 10.18 -18.95 29.17
C TYR A 245 11.33 -19.95 29.44
N GLU A 246 10.98 -21.12 29.97
CA GLU A 246 11.97 -22.15 30.29
C GLU A 246 12.43 -22.85 29.00
N GLU A 247 13.66 -22.62 28.56
CA GLU A 247 14.18 -23.28 27.35
C GLU A 247 14.55 -24.76 27.60
N LYS A 248 14.51 -25.23 28.85
CA LYS A 248 14.67 -26.65 29.15
C LYS A 248 13.34 -27.36 28.88
N ASN A 249 13.39 -28.52 28.21
CA ASN A 249 12.23 -29.38 27.98
C ASN A 249 11.07 -28.74 27.16
N TRP A 250 11.32 -27.65 26.44
CA TRP A 250 10.33 -27.06 25.54
C TRP A 250 10.16 -27.91 24.27
N LEU A 251 8.96 -27.90 23.70
CA LEU A 251 8.59 -28.66 22.49
C LEU A 251 8.21 -27.77 21.32
N GLY A 252 7.62 -26.60 21.62
CA GLY A 252 7.05 -25.74 20.59
C GLY A 252 6.42 -24.49 21.17
N MET A 253 6.04 -23.57 20.29
CA MET A 253 5.21 -22.44 20.65
C MET A 253 4.35 -22.00 19.48
N ILE A 254 3.21 -21.38 19.80
CA ILE A 254 2.33 -20.73 18.83
C ILE A 254 2.02 -19.31 19.30
N ALA A 255 1.80 -18.41 18.35
CA ALA A 255 1.32 -17.06 18.61
C ALA A 255 -0.18 -16.98 18.33
N ASP A 256 -0.90 -16.23 19.17
CA ASP A 256 -2.33 -15.95 19.01
C ASP A 256 -2.67 -14.54 19.52
N VAL A 257 -3.95 -14.16 19.51
CA VAL A 257 -4.45 -12.90 20.07
C VAL A 257 -5.46 -13.20 21.17
N LEU A 258 -5.18 -12.71 22.37
CA LEU A 258 -6.08 -12.82 23.51
C LEU A 258 -6.41 -11.44 24.07
N GLY A 259 -7.68 -11.04 23.99
CA GLY A 259 -8.13 -9.72 24.44
C GLY A 259 -7.49 -8.55 23.67
N GLY A 260 -7.19 -8.75 22.38
CA GLY A 260 -6.51 -7.75 21.54
C GLY A 260 -4.99 -7.62 21.79
N CYS A 261 -4.44 -8.44 22.68
CA CYS A 261 -3.01 -8.50 22.98
C CYS A 261 -2.37 -9.69 22.27
N LEU A 262 -1.11 -9.55 21.84
CA LEU A 262 -0.33 -10.69 21.37
C LEU A 262 -0.12 -11.66 22.53
N CYS A 263 -0.42 -12.94 22.31
CA CYS A 263 -0.17 -13.99 23.28
C CYS A 263 0.64 -15.13 22.67
N LEU A 264 1.33 -15.87 23.53
CA LEU A 264 2.10 -17.05 23.17
C LEU A 264 1.67 -18.22 24.05
N THR A 265 1.46 -19.36 23.40
CA THR A 265 1.32 -20.63 24.10
C THR A 265 2.59 -21.43 23.89
N VAL A 266 3.29 -21.74 24.97
CA VAL A 266 4.55 -22.50 24.98
C VAL A 266 4.28 -23.90 25.52
N PHE A 267 4.71 -24.91 24.77
CA PHE A 267 4.49 -26.32 25.08
C PHE A 267 5.78 -26.95 25.62
N TYR A 268 5.64 -27.81 26.62
CA TYR A 268 6.74 -28.51 27.28
C TYR A 268 6.47 -30.02 27.35
N PHE A 269 7.51 -30.80 27.66
CA PHE A 269 7.35 -32.20 28.06
C PHE A 269 6.42 -32.34 29.27
N GLU A 270 5.93 -33.56 29.50
CA GLU A 270 4.98 -33.90 30.57
C GLU A 270 3.65 -33.13 30.48
N TYR A 271 3.31 -32.67 29.27
CA TYR A 271 2.05 -31.98 28.95
C TYR A 271 1.88 -30.65 29.69
N ARG A 272 2.96 -29.99 30.13
CA ARG A 272 2.88 -28.64 30.66
C ARG A 272 2.74 -27.63 29.52
N VAL A 273 1.93 -26.60 29.73
CA VAL A 273 1.69 -25.50 28.80
C VAL A 273 1.70 -24.18 29.56
N ASP A 274 2.51 -23.21 29.14
CA ASP A 274 2.47 -21.85 29.68
C ASP A 274 1.83 -20.92 28.65
N VAL A 275 0.90 -20.08 29.08
CA VAL A 275 0.28 -19.04 28.24
C VAL A 275 0.76 -17.67 28.72
N TRP A 276 1.34 -16.91 27.81
CA TRP A 276 1.88 -15.57 28.06
C TRP A 276 1.11 -14.53 27.26
N VAL A 277 0.93 -13.33 27.82
CA VAL A 277 0.24 -12.22 27.15
C VAL A 277 1.10 -10.95 27.26
N MET A 278 1.34 -10.28 26.14
CA MET A 278 2.04 -9.00 26.07
C MET A 278 1.05 -7.88 26.37
N LYS A 279 1.08 -7.33 27.59
CA LYS A 279 0.12 -6.31 28.03
C LYS A 279 0.35 -4.96 27.34
N GLU A 280 1.60 -4.63 27.05
CA GLU A 280 1.97 -3.42 26.31
C GLU A 280 2.71 -3.81 25.04
N TYR A 281 2.12 -3.48 23.89
CA TYR A 281 2.63 -3.93 22.62
C TYR A 281 4.06 -3.43 22.35
N GLY A 282 4.99 -4.37 22.09
CA GLY A 282 6.39 -4.09 21.80
C GLY A 282 7.30 -3.94 23.03
N VAL A 283 6.77 -4.04 24.24
CA VAL A 283 7.53 -3.90 25.49
C VAL A 283 7.82 -5.27 26.09
N LYS A 284 9.10 -5.65 26.22
CA LYS A 284 9.51 -6.99 26.70
C LYS A 284 9.00 -7.25 28.12
N GLU A 285 9.14 -6.28 29.01
CA GLU A 285 8.80 -6.36 30.42
C GLU A 285 7.29 -6.48 30.65
N SER A 286 6.48 -6.21 29.62
CA SER A 286 5.01 -6.32 29.69
C SER A 286 4.48 -7.73 29.44
N TRP A 287 5.35 -8.68 29.11
CA TRP A 287 4.97 -10.08 29.00
C TRP A 287 4.63 -10.62 30.39
N VAL A 288 3.37 -11.00 30.57
CA VAL A 288 2.89 -11.60 31.81
C VAL A 288 2.50 -13.05 31.53
N LYS A 289 2.99 -13.98 32.34
CA LYS A 289 2.51 -15.35 32.33
C LYS A 289 1.09 -15.36 32.89
N LEU A 290 0.11 -15.66 32.05
CA LEU A 290 -1.29 -15.68 32.42
C LEU A 290 -1.62 -16.93 33.23
N VAL A 291 -1.14 -18.09 32.78
CA VAL A 291 -1.41 -19.38 33.42
C VAL A 291 -0.36 -20.43 33.03
N THR A 292 -0.14 -21.38 33.93
CA THR A 292 0.49 -22.67 33.63
C THR A 292 -0.55 -23.78 33.75
N LEU A 293 -0.71 -24.56 32.69
CA LEU A 293 -1.64 -25.68 32.59
C LEU A 293 -0.84 -26.99 32.53
N ALA A 294 -1.27 -28.01 33.27
CA ALA A 294 -0.55 -29.27 33.42
C ALA A 294 -1.54 -30.44 33.62
N PRO A 295 -1.10 -31.71 33.63
CA PRO A 295 -1.95 -32.84 34.00
C PRO A 295 -2.69 -32.62 35.33
N PRO A 296 -3.97 -33.02 35.46
CA PRO A 296 -4.77 -33.78 34.50
C PRO A 296 -5.47 -32.93 33.42
N MET A 297 -5.23 -31.63 33.32
CA MET A 297 -5.95 -30.75 32.38
C MET A 297 -5.47 -30.92 30.94
N VAL A 298 -4.15 -31.02 30.80
CA VAL A 298 -3.48 -31.34 29.54
C VAL A 298 -2.91 -32.75 29.72
N LYS A 299 -3.37 -33.72 28.91
CA LYS A 299 -2.98 -35.13 29.00
C LYS A 299 -2.45 -35.67 27.67
N ASP A 300 -2.32 -34.79 26.70
CA ASP A 300 -1.95 -35.07 25.31
C ASP A 300 -1.32 -33.79 24.75
N TYR A 301 -0.58 -33.92 23.65
CA TYR A 301 0.04 -32.79 22.95
C TYR A 301 -0.92 -32.15 21.94
N VAL A 302 -2.23 -32.25 22.15
CA VAL A 302 -3.19 -31.56 21.28
C VAL A 302 -3.06 -30.06 21.50
N THR A 303 -2.97 -29.32 20.40
CA THR A 303 -2.85 -27.87 20.41
C THR A 303 -3.92 -27.24 21.30
N LEU A 304 -3.46 -26.47 22.28
CA LEU A 304 -4.27 -25.66 23.15
C LEU A 304 -4.17 -24.20 22.68
N ALA A 305 -5.29 -23.61 22.28
CA ALA A 305 -5.34 -22.22 21.81
C ALA A 305 -6.26 -21.38 22.71
N PRO A 306 -5.76 -20.29 23.33
CA PRO A 306 -6.62 -19.31 23.99
C PRO A 306 -7.43 -18.53 22.94
N ILE A 307 -8.74 -18.40 23.16
CA ILE A 307 -9.66 -17.78 22.18
C ILE A 307 -10.13 -16.41 22.66
N ALA A 308 -10.63 -16.32 23.90
CA ALA A 308 -11.26 -15.11 24.41
C ALA A 308 -11.35 -15.12 25.94
N TYR A 309 -11.47 -13.94 26.54
CA TYR A 309 -11.90 -13.80 27.93
C TYR A 309 -13.43 -13.89 28.05
N SER A 310 -13.90 -14.27 29.23
CA SER A 310 -15.28 -14.03 29.65
C SER A 310 -15.57 -12.53 29.73
N THR A 311 -16.83 -12.16 29.81
CA THR A 311 -17.25 -10.75 29.87
C THR A 311 -16.72 -9.99 31.08
N ASP A 312 -16.48 -10.69 32.19
CA ASP A 312 -15.90 -10.13 33.43
C ASP A 312 -14.37 -10.29 33.48
N GLY A 313 -13.75 -10.91 32.47
CA GLY A 313 -12.31 -11.13 32.39
C GLY A 313 -11.76 -12.22 33.32
N LYS A 314 -12.63 -12.92 34.08
CA LYS A 314 -12.21 -13.90 35.09
C LYS A 314 -11.93 -15.29 34.53
N GLU A 315 -12.56 -15.63 33.41
CA GLU A 315 -12.34 -16.91 32.73
C GLU A 315 -11.71 -16.71 31.35
N VAL A 316 -10.97 -17.70 30.89
CA VAL A 316 -10.44 -17.78 29.52
C VAL A 316 -11.05 -18.98 28.81
N LEU A 317 -11.58 -18.76 27.62
CA LEU A 317 -12.06 -19.80 26.73
C LEU A 317 -10.87 -20.37 25.96
N TYR A 318 -10.65 -21.68 26.08
CA TYR A 318 -9.64 -22.42 25.35
C TYR A 318 -10.28 -23.39 24.38
N GLN A 319 -9.67 -23.58 23.21
CA GLN A 319 -9.88 -24.75 22.36
C GLN A 319 -8.77 -25.77 22.62
N LYS A 320 -9.17 -27.02 22.84
CA LYS A 320 -8.30 -28.19 22.85
C LYS A 320 -8.90 -29.23 21.90
N GLY A 321 -8.28 -29.40 20.72
CA GLY A 321 -8.81 -30.25 19.66
C GLY A 321 -10.20 -29.79 19.23
N ILE A 322 -11.21 -30.66 19.39
CA ILE A 322 -12.61 -30.38 19.01
C ILE A 322 -13.49 -29.91 20.18
N THR A 323 -12.90 -29.58 21.33
CA THR A 323 -13.64 -29.21 22.54
C THR A 323 -13.23 -27.83 23.04
N LEU A 324 -14.20 -27.09 23.57
CA LEU A 324 -13.98 -25.82 24.26
C LEU A 324 -14.04 -26.02 25.78
N PHE A 325 -13.27 -25.22 26.50
CA PHE A 325 -13.28 -25.19 27.95
C PHE A 325 -13.13 -23.77 28.47
N TRP A 326 -13.87 -23.43 29.51
CA TRP A 326 -13.61 -22.24 30.31
C TRP A 326 -12.65 -22.59 31.43
N TYR A 327 -11.61 -21.78 31.59
CA TYR A 327 -10.66 -21.85 32.69
C TYR A 327 -10.83 -20.62 33.57
N ASP A 328 -11.19 -20.81 34.83
CA ASP A 328 -11.30 -19.75 35.84
C ASP A 328 -9.90 -19.39 36.34
N LEU A 329 -9.46 -18.15 36.11
CA LEU A 329 -8.11 -17.68 36.46
C LEU A 329 -7.91 -17.55 37.97
N GLU A 330 -8.97 -17.25 38.73
CA GLU A 330 -8.92 -17.07 40.19
C GLU A 330 -8.94 -18.44 40.89
N LYS A 331 -9.88 -19.30 40.49
CA LYS A 331 -10.10 -20.61 41.13
C LYS A 331 -9.23 -21.72 40.54
N GLN A 332 -8.61 -21.49 39.39
CA GLN A 332 -7.83 -22.46 38.63
C GLN A 332 -8.62 -23.73 38.29
N THR A 333 -9.93 -23.57 38.06
CA THR A 333 -10.83 -24.68 37.71
C THR A 333 -11.18 -24.66 36.24
N VAL A 334 -11.44 -25.84 35.68
CA VAL A 334 -11.89 -25.99 34.29
C VAL A 334 -13.31 -26.51 34.23
N ARG A 335 -14.10 -25.95 33.30
CA ARG A 335 -15.40 -26.49 32.93
C ARG A 335 -15.49 -26.64 31.42
N LYS A 336 -16.06 -27.75 30.96
CA LYS A 336 -16.34 -27.95 29.53
C LYS A 336 -17.34 -26.89 29.06
N ALA A 337 -17.05 -26.27 27.93
CA ALA A 337 -17.90 -25.31 27.27
C ALA A 337 -18.57 -25.98 26.08
N SER A 338 -19.89 -26.04 26.10
CA SER A 338 -20.69 -26.61 25.03
C SER A 338 -21.33 -25.48 24.23
N VAL A 339 -21.28 -25.58 22.91
CA VAL A 339 -21.94 -24.62 22.01
C VAL A 339 -23.30 -25.19 21.64
N ARG A 340 -24.37 -24.49 22.01
CA ARG A 340 -25.73 -25.02 21.89
C ARG A 340 -26.09 -25.29 20.42
N GLY A 341 -26.39 -26.54 20.07
CA GLY A 341 -26.75 -26.92 18.70
C GLY A 341 -25.57 -27.31 17.81
N LEU A 342 -24.34 -27.35 18.35
CA LEU A 342 -23.16 -27.86 17.64
C LEU A 342 -22.41 -28.87 18.51
N SER A 343 -22.39 -30.14 18.10
CA SER A 343 -21.75 -31.22 18.85
C SER A 343 -20.26 -31.38 18.57
N ARG A 344 -19.81 -31.02 17.36
CA ARG A 344 -18.41 -31.14 16.91
C ARG A 344 -18.03 -29.98 15.98
N PHE A 345 -16.80 -29.51 16.14
CA PHE A 345 -16.18 -28.48 15.29
C PHE A 345 -14.67 -28.73 15.18
N TYR A 346 -14.04 -28.23 14.13
CA TYR A 346 -12.61 -28.43 13.86
C TYR A 346 -11.73 -27.22 14.22
N CYS A 347 -12.26 -26.01 14.05
CA CYS A 347 -11.56 -24.80 14.43
C CYS A 347 -12.55 -23.77 15.00
N ALA A 348 -12.02 -22.95 15.90
CA ALA A 348 -12.70 -21.82 16.49
C ALA A 348 -11.82 -20.57 16.35
N GLY A 349 -12.44 -19.43 16.13
CA GLY A 349 -11.78 -18.12 16.16
C GLY A 349 -12.77 -17.04 16.60
N THR A 350 -12.27 -15.85 16.89
CA THR A 350 -13.15 -14.73 17.26
C THR A 350 -13.34 -13.77 16.09
N CYS A 351 -14.49 -13.11 16.06
CA CYS A 351 -14.83 -12.09 15.08
C CYS A 351 -15.77 -11.07 15.71
N VAL A 352 -15.44 -9.79 15.61
CA VAL A 352 -16.32 -8.72 16.08
C VAL A 352 -17.40 -8.43 15.02
N GLY A 353 -18.64 -8.17 15.43
CA GLY A 353 -19.66 -7.73 14.48
C GLY A 353 -19.29 -6.38 13.85
N SER A 354 -19.25 -6.29 12.52
CA SER A 354 -18.86 -5.06 11.82
C SER A 354 -19.60 -4.83 10.50
N LEU A 355 -19.64 -3.57 10.08
CA LEU A 355 -20.23 -3.14 8.80
C LEU A 355 -19.18 -2.92 7.70
N VAL A 356 -17.94 -3.39 7.92
CA VAL A 356 -16.82 -3.17 6.99
C VAL A 356 -17.17 -3.72 5.60
N PRO A 357 -17.12 -2.89 4.54
CA PRO A 357 -17.40 -3.33 3.19
C PRO A 357 -16.23 -4.14 2.61
N LEU A 358 -16.55 -5.17 1.82
CA LEU A 358 -15.58 -5.95 1.03
C LEU A 358 -15.52 -5.52 -0.43
N ASP A 359 -16.60 -4.91 -0.90
CA ASP A 359 -16.70 -4.31 -2.20
C ASP A 359 -16.26 -2.84 -2.03
N SER A 360 -15.04 -2.52 -2.43
CA SER A 360 -14.88 -1.21 -3.07
C SER A 360 -15.73 -1.33 -4.34
N ASP A 361 -16.87 -0.65 -4.43
CA ASP A 361 -17.69 -0.67 -5.65
C ASP A 361 -16.79 -0.36 -6.86
N GLY A 362 -16.45 -1.45 -7.55
CA GLY A 362 -15.50 -1.46 -8.65
C GLY A 362 -16.06 -0.73 -9.85
N GLU A 363 -17.35 -0.38 -9.89
CA GLU A 363 -17.91 0.41 -10.99
C GLU A 363 -17.74 1.92 -10.80
N THR A 364 -17.84 2.42 -9.57
CA THR A 364 -17.55 3.84 -9.28
C THR A 364 -16.05 4.08 -9.18
N ALA A 365 -15.29 3.09 -8.69
CA ALA A 365 -13.84 3.13 -8.63
C ALA A 365 -13.16 2.77 -9.96
N ASN A 366 -13.66 1.83 -10.80
CA ASN A 366 -13.05 1.59 -12.13
C ASN A 366 -13.36 2.69 -13.13
N ARG A 367 -14.49 3.41 -13.05
CA ARG A 367 -14.62 4.64 -13.86
C ARG A 367 -13.60 5.72 -13.48
N LYS A 368 -13.08 5.68 -12.24
CA LYS A 368 -11.95 6.51 -11.80
C LYS A 368 -10.57 5.87 -12.09
N LYS A 369 -10.40 4.55 -11.94
CA LYS A 369 -9.11 3.84 -12.05
C LYS A 369 -8.76 3.32 -13.45
N GLN A 370 -9.73 3.00 -14.33
CA GLN A 370 -9.42 2.83 -15.76
C GLN A 370 -8.96 4.14 -16.41
N ARG A 371 -9.15 5.30 -15.75
CA ARG A 371 -8.51 6.57 -16.12
C ARG A 371 -7.14 6.80 -15.49
N GLU A 372 -6.72 6.01 -14.49
CA GLU A 372 -5.48 6.23 -13.73
C GLU A 372 -4.43 5.12 -13.92
N GLN A 373 -4.80 3.94 -14.43
CA GLN A 373 -3.87 2.82 -14.67
C GLN A 373 -3.40 2.67 -16.13
N GLU A 374 -3.88 3.50 -17.05
CA GLU A 374 -3.13 3.81 -18.28
C GLU A 374 -2.25 5.02 -17.99
N GLY A 375 -0.93 4.84 -17.94
CA GLY A 375 0.05 5.84 -17.49
C GLY A 375 -0.02 7.19 -18.21
N LYS A 376 -0.87 8.08 -17.69
CA LYS A 376 -0.96 9.51 -18.00
C LYS A 376 -1.22 10.27 -16.70
N PHE A 377 -0.17 10.78 -16.08
CA PHE A 377 -0.33 11.92 -15.19
C PHE A 377 -0.60 13.14 -16.08
N GLY A 378 -1.86 13.60 -16.05
CA GLY A 378 -2.32 14.88 -16.60
C GLY A 378 -2.17 15.11 -18.12
N ASP A 379 -3.12 14.62 -18.93
CA ASP A 379 -3.35 15.21 -20.26
C ASP A 379 -4.09 16.55 -20.10
N ILE A 380 -3.37 17.67 -20.03
CA ILE A 380 -4.00 19.00 -20.02
C ILE A 380 -4.28 19.44 -21.45
N LYS A 381 -5.56 19.47 -21.83
CA LYS A 381 -6.01 19.87 -23.19
C LYS A 381 -5.85 21.37 -23.46
N LYS A 382 -6.01 22.24 -22.45
CA LYS A 382 -5.86 23.70 -22.55
C LYS A 382 -5.78 24.34 -21.15
N GLN A 383 -4.81 25.21 -20.90
CA GLN A 383 -4.72 26.05 -19.68
C GLN A 383 -4.68 27.53 -20.07
N GLN A 384 -5.46 28.36 -19.37
CA GLN A 384 -5.54 29.82 -19.49
C GLN A 384 -5.64 30.42 -18.07
N GLY A 385 -4.74 31.33 -17.71
CA GLY A 385 -4.72 32.01 -16.39
C GLY A 385 -3.30 32.26 -15.84
N GLU A 386 -3.19 33.20 -14.89
CA GLU A 386 -1.93 33.84 -14.47
C GLU A 386 -1.05 33.06 -13.47
N GLU A 387 -1.53 32.08 -12.70
CA GLU A 387 -0.64 31.25 -11.86
C GLU A 387 -1.21 29.83 -11.61
N GLY A 388 -0.36 28.80 -11.75
CA GLY A 388 -0.68 27.43 -11.35
C GLY A 388 0.56 26.54 -11.19
N LYS A 389 0.69 25.86 -10.04
CA LYS A 389 1.65 24.75 -9.82
C LYS A 389 0.93 23.43 -10.09
N ILE A 390 1.49 22.59 -10.98
CA ILE A 390 0.79 21.40 -11.48
C ILE A 390 1.22 20.11 -10.73
N CYS A 391 2.51 19.92 -10.44
CA CYS A 391 2.98 18.74 -9.69
C CYS A 391 4.30 18.97 -8.92
N GLU A 392 4.46 18.34 -7.75
CA GLU A 392 5.71 18.31 -6.97
C GLU A 392 6.04 16.85 -6.58
N ILE A 393 7.21 16.35 -6.99
CA ILE A 393 7.66 14.99 -6.68
C ILE A 393 8.86 15.04 -5.71
N LYS A 394 8.67 14.45 -4.52
CA LYS A 394 9.68 14.48 -3.44
C LYS A 394 10.84 13.50 -3.65
N LYS A 395 10.62 12.33 -4.27
CA LYS A 395 11.66 11.30 -4.55
C LYS A 395 11.16 10.26 -5.56
N GLN A 396 11.93 9.96 -6.60
CA GLN A 396 11.62 8.90 -7.58
C GLN A 396 12.79 7.90 -7.69
N LEU A 397 12.48 6.60 -7.68
CA LEU A 397 13.42 5.48 -7.77
C LEU A 397 12.85 4.42 -8.74
N GLY A 398 13.59 4.01 -9.79
CA GLY A 398 13.17 2.96 -10.75
C GLY A 398 13.32 3.34 -12.24
N GLN A 399 12.93 2.43 -13.14
CA GLN A 399 12.95 2.60 -14.61
C GLN A 399 11.56 2.98 -15.19
N GLU A 400 11.59 3.87 -16.20
CA GLU A 400 10.51 4.39 -17.05
C GLU A 400 9.25 5.00 -16.40
N GLY A 401 9.07 6.32 -16.61
CA GLY A 401 7.81 7.02 -16.35
C GLY A 401 7.72 8.32 -17.16
N LYS A 402 6.52 8.65 -17.65
CA LYS A 402 6.18 9.97 -18.22
C LYS A 402 5.58 10.83 -17.11
N VAL A 403 6.17 11.99 -16.78
CA VAL A 403 5.64 12.80 -15.66
C VAL A 403 4.46 13.66 -16.10
N ASP A 404 4.54 14.41 -17.22
CA ASP A 404 3.39 15.21 -17.72
C ASP A 404 3.37 15.41 -19.26
N GLU A 405 2.18 15.56 -19.87
CA GLU A 405 1.99 15.97 -21.29
C GLU A 405 0.98 17.12 -21.45
N ILE A 406 1.40 18.25 -22.03
CA ILE A 406 0.53 19.42 -22.26
C ILE A 406 0.27 19.64 -23.75
N ILE A 407 -1.01 19.70 -24.14
CA ILE A 407 -1.42 19.83 -25.54
C ILE A 407 -1.36 21.29 -26.03
N LYS A 408 -1.75 22.26 -25.19
CA LYS A 408 -1.71 23.71 -25.51
C LYS A 408 -1.69 24.60 -24.24
N GLN A 409 -0.76 25.54 -24.14
CA GLN A 409 -0.66 26.52 -23.04
C GLN A 409 -0.75 27.98 -23.55
N GLN A 410 -1.50 28.83 -22.83
CA GLN A 410 -1.65 30.28 -23.09
C GLN A 410 -1.65 31.09 -21.76
N GLY A 411 -0.70 32.01 -21.54
CA GLY A 411 -0.63 32.88 -20.34
C GLY A 411 0.80 33.32 -19.94
N GLU A 412 0.92 34.17 -18.92
CA GLU A 412 2.14 34.90 -18.52
C GLU A 412 3.06 34.22 -17.46
N GLU A 413 2.59 33.22 -16.69
CA GLU A 413 3.48 32.41 -15.83
C GLU A 413 2.89 31.00 -15.55
N ALA A 414 3.68 29.94 -15.75
CA ALA A 414 3.35 28.61 -15.22
C ALA A 414 4.60 27.83 -14.81
N LYS A 415 4.52 27.11 -13.67
CA LYS A 415 5.50 26.12 -13.21
C LYS A 415 4.90 24.72 -13.35
N ILE A 416 5.40 23.95 -14.31
CA ILE A 416 4.72 22.73 -14.76
C ILE A 416 5.18 21.50 -13.94
N GLY A 417 6.44 21.41 -13.50
CA GLY A 417 6.87 20.35 -12.58
C GLY A 417 8.19 20.61 -11.86
N GLU A 418 8.26 20.21 -10.58
CA GLU A 418 9.45 20.27 -9.72
C GLU A 418 9.82 18.88 -9.19
N ILE A 419 11.08 18.47 -9.39
CA ILE A 419 11.62 17.21 -8.86
C ILE A 419 12.79 17.50 -7.92
N LYS A 420 12.64 17.11 -6.65
CA LYS A 420 13.67 17.33 -5.62
C LYS A 420 14.86 16.37 -5.72
N LYS A 421 14.64 15.11 -6.10
CA LYS A 421 15.72 14.12 -6.26
C LYS A 421 15.32 12.93 -7.15
N GLN A 422 16.16 12.60 -8.13
CA GLN A 422 15.99 11.44 -9.03
C GLN A 422 17.23 10.53 -9.02
N GLN A 423 17.01 9.20 -8.95
CA GLN A 423 18.05 8.16 -8.98
C GLN A 423 17.58 6.95 -9.83
N GLY A 424 18.25 6.61 -10.96
CA GLY A 424 17.90 5.46 -11.83
C GLY A 424 18.27 5.58 -13.33
N GLN A 425 17.77 4.65 -14.17
CA GLN A 425 17.84 4.66 -15.65
C GLN A 425 16.50 5.18 -16.25
N GLY A 426 16.56 6.02 -17.30
CA GLY A 426 15.63 7.14 -17.51
C GLY A 426 14.23 6.93 -18.12
N GLY A 427 13.43 8.01 -18.00
CA GLY A 427 12.07 8.20 -18.57
C GLY A 427 11.86 9.66 -19.02
N LYS A 428 10.77 9.97 -19.74
CA LYS A 428 10.45 11.32 -20.25
C LYS A 428 9.81 12.18 -19.15
N ILE A 429 10.45 13.26 -18.69
CA ILE A 429 9.86 14.06 -17.59
C ILE A 429 8.68 14.89 -18.12
N SER A 430 8.86 15.80 -19.08
CA SER A 430 7.74 16.61 -19.61
C SER A 430 7.75 16.80 -21.13
N GLU A 431 6.56 16.82 -21.74
CA GLU A 431 6.37 17.08 -23.19
C GLU A 431 5.28 18.13 -23.44
N ILE A 432 5.60 19.20 -24.18
CA ILE A 432 4.62 20.23 -24.58
C ILE A 432 4.44 20.23 -26.10
N LYS A 433 3.20 20.06 -26.57
CA LYS A 433 2.89 20.05 -28.01
C LYS A 433 2.85 21.46 -28.64
N LYS A 434 2.32 22.47 -27.93
CA LYS A 434 2.25 23.88 -28.39
C LYS A 434 2.23 24.88 -27.21
N GLN A 435 3.07 25.91 -27.25
CA GLN A 435 3.08 27.03 -26.28
C GLN A 435 2.88 28.40 -27.00
N GLN A 436 2.08 29.28 -26.40
CA GLN A 436 1.83 30.67 -26.83
C GLN A 436 1.79 31.63 -25.63
N GLY A 437 2.66 32.64 -25.51
CA GLY A 437 2.66 33.59 -24.38
C GLY A 437 4.06 34.09 -24.00
N GLU A 438 4.13 35.00 -23.02
CA GLU A 438 5.37 35.53 -22.41
C GLU A 438 5.66 34.80 -21.08
N GLU A 439 6.93 34.53 -20.81
CA GLU A 439 7.53 33.89 -19.61
C GLU A 439 6.87 32.60 -19.03
N GLY A 440 7.65 31.50 -18.97
CA GLY A 440 7.24 30.29 -18.24
C GLY A 440 8.41 29.38 -17.90
N LYS A 441 8.37 28.75 -16.72
CA LYS A 441 9.39 27.78 -16.24
C LYS A 441 8.83 26.36 -16.33
N ILE A 442 9.30 25.57 -17.29
CA ILE A 442 8.65 24.29 -17.61
C ILE A 442 9.08 23.15 -16.67
N ALA A 443 10.36 23.02 -16.33
CA ALA A 443 10.82 21.97 -15.42
C ALA A 443 12.05 22.40 -14.60
N GLU A 444 12.02 22.12 -13.29
CA GLU A 444 13.15 22.36 -12.37
C GLU A 444 13.55 21.06 -11.66
N ILE A 445 14.83 20.70 -11.73
CA ILE A 445 15.39 19.54 -11.03
C ILE A 445 16.49 19.99 -10.07
N GLU A 446 16.34 19.66 -8.79
CA GLU A 446 17.31 20.07 -7.78
C GLU A 446 18.57 19.18 -7.74
N LYS A 447 18.42 17.86 -7.91
CA LYS A 447 19.54 16.91 -7.89
C LYS A 447 19.27 15.65 -8.74
N LEU A 448 20.15 15.38 -9.71
CA LEU A 448 20.10 14.22 -10.61
C LEU A 448 21.33 13.30 -10.43
N GLN A 449 21.13 11.98 -10.30
CA GLN A 449 22.17 10.95 -10.19
C GLN A 449 21.79 9.65 -10.96
N GLY A 450 22.47 9.27 -12.06
CA GLY A 450 22.14 8.05 -12.84
C GLY A 450 22.53 8.09 -14.34
N GLN A 451 22.04 7.12 -15.14
CA GLN A 451 22.19 7.02 -16.62
C GLN A 451 20.86 7.35 -17.36
N GLU A 452 20.98 7.89 -18.57
CA GLU A 452 20.07 8.77 -19.35
C GLU A 452 18.52 8.53 -19.46
N GLY A 453 17.75 9.65 -19.60
CA GLY A 453 16.39 9.81 -20.16
C GLY A 453 16.06 11.28 -20.56
N LYS A 454 15.07 11.55 -21.45
CA LYS A 454 14.72 12.90 -21.96
C LYS A 454 14.02 13.80 -20.90
N ILE A 455 14.60 14.94 -20.54
CA ILE A 455 14.05 15.82 -19.48
C ILE A 455 12.86 16.67 -19.98
N SER A 456 13.00 17.41 -21.07
CA SER A 456 11.91 18.25 -21.59
C SER A 456 11.94 18.36 -23.12
N GLU A 457 10.78 18.24 -23.78
CA GLU A 457 10.62 18.39 -25.24
C GLU A 457 9.44 19.33 -25.58
N ILE A 458 9.71 20.36 -26.40
CA ILE A 458 8.68 21.25 -26.96
C ILE A 458 8.57 21.05 -28.47
N LYS A 459 7.38 20.72 -28.97
CA LYS A 459 7.16 20.52 -30.42
C LYS A 459 7.02 21.82 -31.21
N LYS A 460 6.38 22.86 -30.66
CA LYS A 460 6.17 24.18 -31.30
C LYS A 460 6.04 25.30 -30.26
N GLN A 461 6.79 26.40 -30.41
CA GLN A 461 6.69 27.62 -29.58
C GLN A 461 6.45 28.88 -30.44
N GLN A 462 5.59 29.78 -29.96
CA GLN A 462 5.31 31.10 -30.54
C GLN A 462 5.19 32.15 -29.42
N GLY A 463 6.06 33.17 -29.35
CA GLY A 463 6.06 34.21 -28.30
C GLY A 463 7.46 34.72 -27.93
N GLU A 464 7.54 35.61 -26.94
CA GLU A 464 8.80 36.14 -26.36
C GLU A 464 9.15 35.45 -25.04
N GLU A 465 10.46 35.39 -24.73
CA GLU A 465 11.16 34.86 -23.54
C GLU A 465 10.53 33.69 -22.72
N GLY A 466 11.29 32.61 -22.48
CA GLY A 466 10.92 31.57 -21.50
C GLY A 466 12.06 30.60 -21.16
N LYS A 467 12.07 30.05 -19.94
CA LYS A 467 13.09 29.12 -19.41
C LYS A 467 12.59 27.68 -19.42
N ILE A 468 13.14 26.84 -20.30
CA ILE A 468 12.53 25.53 -20.63
C ILE A 468 13.05 24.38 -19.73
N GLY A 469 14.25 24.49 -19.15
CA GLY A 469 14.73 23.52 -18.16
C GLY A 469 15.88 24.06 -17.31
N GLU A 470 15.77 23.94 -15.99
CA GLU A 470 16.83 24.29 -15.04
C GLU A 470 17.25 23.08 -14.20
N ILE A 471 18.56 22.80 -14.16
CA ILE A 471 19.14 21.78 -13.28
C ILE A 471 20.13 22.44 -12.31
N LYS A 472 19.89 22.27 -11.00
CA LYS A 472 20.77 22.84 -9.97
C LYS A 472 22.08 22.05 -9.80
N LYS A 473 22.02 20.71 -9.82
CA LYS A 473 23.19 19.80 -9.65
C LYS A 473 23.00 18.47 -10.40
N GLN A 474 24.00 18.07 -11.18
CA GLN A 474 24.04 16.79 -11.91
C GLN A 474 25.32 15.99 -11.64
N GLN A 475 25.21 14.65 -11.57
CA GLN A 475 26.32 13.70 -11.41
C GLN A 475 26.02 12.36 -12.11
N GLY A 476 26.75 11.97 -13.17
CA GLY A 476 26.50 10.73 -13.97
C GLY A 476 26.86 10.84 -15.46
N GLU A 477 26.52 9.82 -16.28
CA GLU A 477 26.77 9.73 -17.73
C GLU A 477 25.47 9.86 -18.58
N GLU A 478 25.56 10.61 -19.69
CA GLU A 478 24.60 10.83 -20.81
C GLU A 478 23.18 11.40 -20.50
N GLY A 479 22.76 12.42 -21.27
CA GLY A 479 21.53 13.24 -21.10
C GLY A 479 21.17 14.26 -22.20
N LYS A 480 20.05 14.14 -22.94
CA LYS A 480 19.43 15.25 -23.72
C LYS A 480 18.62 16.20 -22.82
N ILE A 481 19.11 17.43 -22.64
CA ILE A 481 18.50 18.45 -21.79
C ILE A 481 17.90 19.57 -22.64
N GLY A 482 16.57 19.56 -22.79
CA GLY A 482 15.79 20.57 -23.53
C GLY A 482 15.91 20.46 -25.06
N GLU A 483 14.86 19.96 -25.74
CA GLU A 483 14.77 19.94 -27.21
C GLU A 483 13.58 20.78 -27.70
N ILE A 484 13.81 21.71 -28.64
CA ILE A 484 12.75 22.44 -29.36
C ILE A 484 12.75 22.05 -30.83
N LYS A 485 11.60 21.55 -31.32
CA LYS A 485 11.49 21.15 -32.73
C LYS A 485 11.26 22.33 -33.69
N LYS A 486 10.50 23.36 -33.28
CA LYS A 486 10.22 24.57 -34.09
C LYS A 486 9.94 25.80 -33.20
N GLN A 487 10.61 26.93 -33.46
CA GLN A 487 10.41 28.21 -32.77
C GLN A 487 10.15 29.36 -33.77
N GLN A 488 9.25 30.28 -33.42
CA GLN A 488 8.93 31.52 -34.14
C GLN A 488 8.75 32.68 -33.13
N GLY A 489 9.54 33.76 -33.20
CA GLY A 489 9.49 34.89 -32.24
C GLY A 489 10.53 35.99 -32.51
N GLN A 490 10.41 37.15 -31.84
CA GLN A 490 11.27 38.33 -32.08
C GLN A 490 12.57 38.35 -31.25
N GLU A 491 12.63 37.74 -30.05
CA GLU A 491 13.87 37.56 -29.25
C GLU A 491 14.01 36.12 -28.70
N GLY A 492 15.24 35.57 -28.71
CA GLY A 492 15.51 34.20 -28.24
C GLY A 492 15.79 34.11 -26.74
N GLY A 493 14.84 33.56 -25.96
CA GLY A 493 15.02 33.29 -24.52
C GLY A 493 15.99 32.13 -24.19
N LYS A 494 16.32 31.98 -22.88
CA LYS A 494 17.23 30.95 -22.34
C LYS A 494 16.62 29.54 -22.29
N ILE A 495 17.04 28.63 -23.16
CA ILE A 495 16.40 27.31 -23.33
C ILE A 495 16.82 26.33 -22.22
N SER A 496 18.10 26.24 -21.89
CA SER A 496 18.58 25.36 -20.81
C SER A 496 19.67 26.00 -19.95
N GLU A 497 19.55 25.87 -18.62
CA GLU A 497 20.56 26.34 -17.66
C GLU A 497 20.98 25.21 -16.71
N ILE A 498 22.30 25.00 -16.59
CA ILE A 498 22.88 24.09 -15.60
C ILE A 498 23.79 24.88 -14.65
N LYS A 499 23.50 24.81 -13.34
CA LYS A 499 24.26 25.56 -12.33
C LYS A 499 25.59 24.88 -11.96
N LYS A 500 25.63 23.55 -11.85
CA LYS A 500 26.82 22.74 -11.53
C LYS A 500 26.74 21.33 -12.14
N GLN A 501 27.78 20.90 -12.85
CA GLN A 501 27.88 19.58 -13.48
C GLN A 501 29.22 18.87 -13.14
N GLN A 502 29.17 17.53 -12.99
CA GLN A 502 30.32 16.66 -12.76
C GLN A 502 30.09 15.28 -13.44
N GLY A 503 30.85 14.90 -14.48
CA GLY A 503 30.67 13.66 -15.27
C GLY A 503 31.05 13.78 -16.77
N GLU A 504 30.82 12.74 -17.58
CA GLU A 504 31.09 12.67 -19.05
C GLU A 504 29.80 12.80 -19.93
N GLU A 505 29.98 13.44 -21.10
CA GLU A 505 29.14 13.62 -22.33
C GLU A 505 27.58 13.72 -22.27
N GLY A 506 27.02 14.64 -23.08
CA GLY A 506 25.57 14.79 -23.38
C GLY A 506 25.23 16.07 -24.18
N LYS A 507 24.09 16.12 -24.92
CA LYS A 507 23.66 17.30 -25.70
C LYS A 507 22.79 18.26 -24.88
N ILE A 508 23.23 19.51 -24.72
CA ILE A 508 22.54 20.53 -23.91
C ILE A 508 21.96 21.62 -24.82
N GLY A 509 20.64 21.66 -24.96
CA GLY A 509 19.91 22.60 -25.80
C GLY A 509 20.04 22.32 -27.30
N GLU A 510 19.04 21.68 -27.92
CA GLU A 510 18.96 21.46 -29.37
C GLU A 510 17.73 22.18 -29.97
N ILE A 511 17.94 23.03 -30.97
CA ILE A 511 16.86 23.60 -31.80
C ILE A 511 16.94 23.04 -33.22
N LYS A 512 15.86 22.37 -33.68
CA LYS A 512 15.83 21.83 -35.05
C LYS A 512 15.53 22.87 -36.13
N MET A 513 14.76 23.91 -35.81
CA MET A 513 14.36 24.96 -36.77
C MET A 513 13.93 26.25 -36.03
N GLN A 514 14.55 27.38 -36.36
CA GLN A 514 14.23 28.71 -35.80
C GLN A 514 13.97 29.73 -36.92
N GLN A 515 12.95 30.57 -36.72
CA GLN A 515 12.60 31.73 -37.56
C GLN A 515 12.52 32.98 -36.68
N GLY A 516 13.38 33.99 -36.90
CA GLY A 516 13.48 35.21 -36.07
C GLY A 516 14.91 35.62 -35.67
N GLN A 517 15.09 36.49 -34.67
CA GLN A 517 16.42 36.81 -34.13
C GLN A 517 16.90 35.70 -33.16
N GLY A 518 18.17 35.30 -33.27
CA GLY A 518 18.82 34.35 -32.38
C GLY A 518 19.02 34.93 -30.98
N GLY A 519 18.86 34.10 -29.95
CA GLY A 519 19.17 34.48 -28.56
C GLY A 519 19.92 33.38 -27.82
N LYS A 520 20.01 33.47 -26.49
CA LYS A 520 20.93 32.62 -25.70
C LYS A 520 20.38 31.21 -25.47
N ILE A 521 20.87 30.20 -26.18
CA ILE A 521 20.26 28.85 -26.16
C ILE A 521 20.62 28.08 -24.89
N SER A 522 21.90 28.02 -24.52
CA SER A 522 22.33 27.26 -23.34
C SER A 522 23.38 27.99 -22.52
N GLU A 523 23.29 27.86 -21.19
CA GLU A 523 24.25 28.43 -20.24
C GLU A 523 24.69 27.41 -19.19
N ILE A 524 26.00 27.25 -19.01
CA ILE A 524 26.58 26.46 -17.93
C ILE A 524 27.40 27.38 -17.01
N LYS A 525 27.07 27.40 -15.71
CA LYS A 525 27.75 28.28 -14.76
C LYS A 525 29.07 27.72 -14.24
N LYS A 526 29.17 26.40 -14.01
CA LYS A 526 30.37 25.68 -13.54
C LYS A 526 30.39 24.23 -14.03
N GLN A 527 31.48 23.80 -14.68
CA GLN A 527 31.68 22.43 -15.18
C GLN A 527 33.03 21.85 -14.73
N GLN A 528 33.06 20.53 -14.46
CA GLN A 528 34.24 19.75 -14.11
C GLN A 528 34.12 18.33 -14.75
N GLY A 529 34.89 18.03 -15.81
CA GLY A 529 34.81 16.77 -16.60
C GLY A 529 35.21 16.93 -18.09
N GLU A 530 35.07 15.87 -18.89
CA GLU A 530 35.27 15.87 -20.37
C GLU A 530 33.98 16.22 -21.16
N GLU A 531 34.09 16.39 -22.48
CA GLU A 531 33.32 17.30 -23.36
C GLU A 531 31.86 16.88 -23.74
N GLY A 532 31.14 17.64 -24.58
CA GLY A 532 29.79 17.39 -25.12
C GLY A 532 29.27 18.61 -25.94
N GLN A 533 28.30 18.44 -26.85
CA GLN A 533 27.78 19.57 -27.67
C GLN A 533 26.84 20.49 -26.86
N ILE A 534 27.21 21.78 -26.73
CA ILE A 534 26.45 22.80 -25.98
C ILE A 534 25.86 23.83 -26.96
N GLY A 535 24.55 23.73 -27.18
CA GLY A 535 23.79 24.60 -28.09
C GLY A 535 23.99 24.24 -29.56
N GLU A 536 23.02 23.55 -30.17
CA GLU A 536 23.02 23.26 -31.63
C GLU A 536 21.76 23.82 -32.30
N ILE A 537 21.92 24.58 -33.39
CA ILE A 537 20.82 24.97 -34.29
C ILE A 537 20.99 24.27 -35.64
N LYS A 538 20.05 23.42 -36.02
CA LYS A 538 20.12 22.72 -37.32
C LYS A 538 19.77 23.59 -38.52
N LYS A 539 18.82 24.53 -38.36
CA LYS A 539 18.36 25.47 -39.41
C LYS A 539 17.91 26.80 -38.79
N LEU A 540 18.50 27.91 -39.22
CA LEU A 540 18.14 29.27 -38.82
C LEU A 540 17.67 30.10 -40.04
N GLN A 541 16.55 30.79 -39.90
CA GLN A 541 16.06 31.80 -40.84
C GLN A 541 15.91 33.14 -40.09
N GLY A 542 16.91 34.03 -40.21
CA GLY A 542 16.96 35.30 -39.46
C GLY A 542 18.38 35.68 -38.97
N GLN A 543 18.46 36.63 -38.04
CA GLN A 543 19.74 37.17 -37.52
C GLN A 543 20.34 36.29 -36.42
N GLU A 544 21.66 36.17 -36.38
CA GLU A 544 22.39 35.36 -35.39
C GLU A 544 22.46 36.03 -34.00
N GLY A 545 22.41 35.24 -32.93
CA GLY A 545 22.63 35.67 -31.55
C GLY A 545 23.57 34.73 -30.79
N LYS A 546 23.89 35.01 -29.52
CA LYS A 546 24.87 34.21 -28.73
C LYS A 546 24.35 32.79 -28.46
N ILE A 547 24.83 31.77 -29.16
CA ILE A 547 24.29 30.40 -29.08
C ILE A 547 24.52 29.76 -27.70
N SER A 548 25.74 29.81 -27.16
CA SER A 548 26.05 29.19 -25.87
C SER A 548 27.14 29.94 -25.11
N GLU A 549 27.14 29.81 -23.77
CA GLU A 549 28.14 30.45 -22.90
C GLU A 549 28.47 29.56 -21.68
N ILE A 550 29.76 29.40 -21.40
CA ILE A 550 30.27 28.75 -20.18
C ILE A 550 31.02 29.79 -19.35
N LYS A 551 30.63 29.96 -18.08
CA LYS A 551 31.21 31.02 -17.22
C LYS A 551 32.49 30.62 -16.49
N LYS A 552 32.65 29.34 -16.13
CA LYS A 552 33.84 28.78 -15.46
C LYS A 552 34.00 27.29 -15.79
N GLN A 553 35.15 26.90 -16.33
CA GLN A 553 35.47 25.53 -16.74
C GLN A 553 36.80 25.08 -16.13
N GLN A 554 36.87 23.81 -15.74
CA GLN A 554 38.11 23.10 -15.42
C GLN A 554 38.07 21.75 -16.17
N GLY A 555 38.89 21.60 -17.23
CA GLY A 555 38.88 20.48 -18.17
C GLY A 555 39.40 20.89 -19.57
N GLN A 556 39.31 20.01 -20.57
CA GLN A 556 39.69 20.30 -21.98
C GLN A 556 38.63 21.18 -22.71
N GLU A 557 39.05 21.92 -23.76
CA GLU A 557 38.24 22.91 -24.50
C GLU A 557 37.43 22.30 -25.67
N GLY A 558 36.13 22.64 -25.75
CA GLY A 558 35.20 22.03 -26.71
C GLY A 558 34.43 22.95 -27.65
N LYS A 559 33.62 22.34 -28.54
CA LYS A 559 32.78 23.07 -29.52
C LYS A 559 31.61 23.79 -28.83
N ILE A 560 31.74 25.12 -28.69
CA ILE A 560 30.72 26.01 -28.14
C ILE A 560 29.90 26.62 -29.30
N GLY A 561 28.68 26.12 -29.49
CA GLY A 561 27.69 26.68 -30.42
C GLY A 561 27.92 26.30 -31.88
N GLU A 562 26.99 25.55 -32.49
CA GLU A 562 27.06 25.15 -33.91
C GLU A 562 25.76 25.46 -34.66
N ILE A 563 25.85 26.15 -35.81
CA ILE A 563 24.74 26.31 -36.77
C ILE A 563 25.05 25.50 -38.04
N LYS A 564 24.15 24.57 -38.39
CA LYS A 564 24.36 23.71 -39.58
C LYS A 564 23.85 24.29 -40.90
N LYS A 565 22.91 25.26 -40.88
CA LYS A 565 22.34 25.91 -42.08
C LYS A 565 21.64 27.25 -41.77
N GLN A 566 21.98 28.33 -42.48
CA GLN A 566 21.36 29.66 -42.34
C GLN A 566 20.77 30.17 -43.67
N GLN A 567 19.66 30.90 -43.63
CA GLN A 567 19.06 31.62 -44.76
C GLN A 567 18.68 33.04 -44.32
N GLU A 568 19.07 34.06 -45.09
CA GLU A 568 18.76 35.47 -44.84
C GLU A 568 17.47 35.89 -45.57
N GLU A 569 16.63 36.73 -44.92
CA GLU A 569 15.46 37.35 -45.58
C GLU A 569 15.86 38.71 -46.20
N GLU A 570 15.79 38.84 -47.53
CA GLU A 570 15.91 40.11 -48.23
C GLU A 570 14.71 41.03 -47.91
N LYS A 571 14.99 42.22 -47.36
CA LYS A 571 13.97 43.23 -47.04
C LYS A 571 13.45 43.94 -48.30
N THR A 572 12.29 43.57 -48.81
CA THR A 572 11.57 44.37 -49.80
C THR A 572 10.86 45.55 -49.12
N ASN A 573 11.44 46.74 -49.27
CA ASN A 573 10.92 48.02 -48.75
C ASN A 573 9.63 48.45 -49.51
N VAL A 574 8.48 48.47 -48.84
CA VAL A 574 7.30 49.24 -49.31
C VAL A 574 6.98 50.34 -48.30
N LYS A 575 7.41 51.56 -48.62
CA LYS A 575 7.03 52.79 -47.91
C LYS A 575 5.54 53.07 -48.12
N LYS A 576 4.76 53.00 -47.04
CA LYS A 576 3.46 53.68 -46.93
C LYS A 576 3.65 55.20 -47.09
N LYS A 577 2.86 55.85 -47.93
CA LYS A 577 2.57 57.29 -47.84
C LYS A 577 1.07 57.49 -47.58
N LYS A 578 0.77 57.96 -46.37
CA LYS A 578 -0.52 58.52 -45.91
C LYS A 578 -0.88 59.76 -46.76
N LYS A 579 -2.16 60.00 -47.06
CA LYS A 579 -3.07 60.98 -46.41
C LYS A 579 -4.24 61.38 -47.33
N ARG A 580 -5.43 61.40 -46.71
CA ARG A 580 -6.72 62.03 -47.06
C ARG A 580 -7.49 61.48 -48.25
#